data_AF-A0A359MQ61-F1
#
_entry.id   AF-A0A359MQ61-F1
#
_cell.length_a   1.000
_cell.length_b   1.000
_cell.length_c   1.000
_cell.angle_alpha   90.00
_cell.angle_beta   90.00
_cell.angle_gamma   90.00
#
_symmetry.space_group_name_H-M   'P 1'
#
loop_
_entity.id
_entity.type
_entity.pdbx_description
1 polymer ?
#
loop_
_entity_poly.entity_id
_entity_poly.type
_entity_poly.pdbx_seq_one_letter_code
_entity_poly.pdbx_strand_id
1 'polypeptide(L)'
;MYRDHTKVVQIGDRVIGGGNPVLIQSMTNTKTEEVQATIEQIQRLTEAGCDIIRCTVPNREAAAALKEIKKQISIPLVADIHFDYRLAIAAMENG
;
A
#
# COMPACT_ATOMS: atom_id res chain seq x y z
N MET A 1 -19.61 -14.29 13.03
CA MET A 1 -18.47 -14.77 12.20
C MET A 1 -17.21 -14.57 13.02
N TYR A 2 -16.43 -15.63 13.28
CA TYR A 2 -15.15 -15.50 14.00
C TYR A 2 -14.05 -15.15 13.00
N ARG A 3 -13.09 -14.30 13.41
CA ARG A 3 -11.94 -13.87 12.58
C ARG A 3 -11.19 -15.07 11.98
N ASP A 4 -11.11 -16.16 12.74
CA ASP A 4 -10.33 -17.34 12.40
C ASP A 4 -10.96 -18.18 11.27
N HIS A 5 -12.24 -17.94 10.94
CA HIS A 5 -12.98 -18.62 9.87
C HIS A 5 -13.33 -17.69 8.69
N THR A 6 -12.51 -16.68 8.44
CA THR A 6 -12.66 -15.77 7.30
C THR A 6 -11.95 -16.31 6.05
N LYS A 7 -12.37 -15.85 4.86
CA LYS A 7 -11.68 -16.18 3.61
C LYS A 7 -10.25 -15.62 3.66
N VAL A 8 -9.27 -16.45 3.28
CA VAL A 8 -7.88 -16.01 3.14
C VAL A 8 -7.72 -15.21 1.85
N VAL A 9 -7.10 -14.03 1.95
CA VAL A 9 -6.78 -13.14 0.83
C VAL A 9 -5.28 -12.85 0.84
N GLN A 10 -4.65 -12.94 -0.33
CA GLN A 10 -3.23 -12.63 -0.51
C GLN A 10 -3.04 -11.14 -0.85
N ILE A 11 -2.03 -10.51 -0.26
CA ILE A 11 -1.59 -9.15 -0.57
C ILE A 11 -0.07 -9.13 -0.70
N GLY A 12 0.41 -9.04 -1.95
CA GLY A 12 1.83 -9.25 -2.25
C GLY A 12 2.29 -10.63 -1.79
N ASP A 13 3.26 -10.67 -0.89
CA ASP A 13 3.84 -11.85 -0.26
C ASP A 13 3.19 -12.22 1.10
N ARG A 14 2.14 -11.49 1.53
CA ARG A 14 1.45 -11.69 2.81
C ARG A 14 0.03 -12.22 2.64
N VAL A 15 -0.57 -12.68 3.74
CA VAL A 15 -1.96 -13.21 3.79
C VAL A 15 -2.78 -12.58 4.91
N ILE A 16 -4.06 -12.33 4.64
CA ILE A 16 -5.05 -11.78 5.59
C ILE A 16 -6.22 -12.76 5.71
N GLY A 17 -6.71 -12.98 6.93
CA GLY A 17 -7.88 -13.82 7.21
C GLY A 17 -7.55 -15.28 7.49
N GLY A 18 -8.57 -16.10 7.75
CA GLY A 18 -8.44 -17.54 8.01
C GLY A 18 -7.58 -17.91 9.21
N GLY A 19 -7.56 -17.06 10.25
CA GLY A 19 -6.80 -17.30 11.48
C GLY A 19 -5.32 -16.91 11.41
N ASN A 20 -4.83 -16.45 10.26
CA ASN A 20 -3.47 -15.91 10.13
C ASN A 20 -3.22 -14.73 11.08
N PRO A 21 -1.95 -14.40 11.41
CA PRO A 21 -1.61 -13.25 12.24
C PRO A 21 -2.25 -11.94 11.74
N VAL A 22 -2.59 -11.05 12.68
CA VAL A 22 -3.12 -9.73 12.34
C VAL A 22 -1.96 -8.87 11.84
N LEU A 23 -2.03 -8.44 10.58
CA LEU A 23 -1.04 -7.56 9.96
C LEU A 23 -1.25 -6.10 10.38
N ILE A 24 -0.16 -5.39 10.63
CA ILE A 24 -0.14 -3.97 10.99
C ILE A 24 -0.10 -3.13 9.71
N GLN A 25 -1.14 -2.34 9.47
CA GLN A 25 -1.18 -1.41 8.34
C GLN A 25 -0.98 0.03 8.82
N SER A 26 -0.19 0.81 8.08
CA SER A 26 -0.08 2.26 8.24
C SER A 26 -0.35 3.01 6.94
N MET A 27 -0.37 4.34 7.00
CA MET A 27 -0.58 5.22 5.85
C MET A 27 0.45 6.34 5.84
N THR A 28 1.02 6.63 4.67
CA THR A 28 1.91 7.80 4.51
C THR A 28 1.11 9.10 4.60
N ASN A 29 1.78 10.17 5.01
CA ASN A 29 1.21 11.52 5.01
C ASN A 29 2.00 12.50 4.13
N THR A 30 3.00 12.00 3.39
CA THR A 30 3.66 12.71 2.30
C THR A 30 2.74 12.80 1.08
N LYS A 31 3.06 13.71 0.17
CA LYS A 31 2.50 13.68 -1.18
C LYS A 31 3.12 12.52 -1.94
N THR A 32 2.31 11.62 -2.49
CA THR A 32 2.79 10.40 -3.16
C THR A 32 3.67 10.71 -4.37
N GLU A 33 3.43 11.82 -5.06
CA GLU A 33 4.27 12.31 -6.14
C GLU A 33 5.69 12.73 -5.69
N GLU A 34 5.88 13.02 -4.39
CA GLU A 34 7.20 13.23 -3.78
C GLU A 34 7.81 11.86 -3.42
N VAL A 35 8.30 11.17 -4.46
CA VAL A 35 8.78 9.77 -4.40
C VAL A 35 9.76 9.54 -3.26
N GLN A 36 10.80 10.38 -3.16
CA GLN A 36 11.87 10.20 -2.16
C GLN A 36 11.35 10.36 -0.73
N ALA A 37 10.58 11.41 -0.46
CA ALA A 37 9.99 11.64 0.86
C ALA A 37 9.04 10.51 1.26
N THR A 38 8.28 9.99 0.29
CA THR A 38 7.38 8.86 0.49
C THR A 38 8.16 7.61 0.84
N ILE A 39 9.19 7.25 0.06
CA ILE A 39 10.04 6.07 0.33
C ILE A 39 10.68 6.14 1.72
N GLU A 40 11.26 7.28 2.10
CA GLU A 40 11.87 7.48 3.41
C GLU A 40 10.86 7.28 4.55
N GLN A 41 9.62 7.78 4.37
CA GLN A 41 8.57 7.53 5.34
C GLN A 41 8.18 6.05 5.41
N ILE A 42 8.07 5.37 4.26
CA ILE A 42 7.74 3.95 4.22
C ILE A 42 8.81 3.13 4.93
N GLN A 43 10.09 3.40 4.69
CA GLN A 43 11.19 2.70 5.35
C GLN A 43 11.13 2.86 6.87
N ARG A 44 10.92 4.08 7.39
CA ARG A 44 10.74 4.30 8.84
C ARG A 44 9.55 3.55 9.41
N LEU A 45 8.44 3.48 8.66
CA LEU A 45 7.26 2.71 9.08
C LEU A 45 7.54 1.20 9.06
N THR A 46 8.24 0.69 8.05
CA THR A 46 8.68 -0.70 7.98
C THR A 46 9.59 -1.07 9.16
N GLU A 47 10.57 -0.21 9.49
CA GLU A 47 11.44 -0.38 10.67
C GLU A 47 10.65 -0.38 11.99
N ALA A 48 9.55 0.38 12.06
CA ALA A 48 8.64 0.40 13.21
C ALA A 48 7.68 -0.83 13.28
N GLY A 49 7.77 -1.77 12.33
CA GLY A 49 6.93 -2.98 12.29
C GLY A 49 5.67 -2.86 11.43
N CYS A 50 5.63 -1.93 10.48
CA CYS A 50 4.54 -1.85 9.50
C CYS A 50 4.63 -3.02 8.50
N ASP A 51 3.51 -3.73 8.35
CA ASP A 51 3.38 -4.87 7.46
C ASP A 51 2.84 -4.51 6.08
N ILE A 52 1.95 -3.51 6.01
CA ILE A 52 1.28 -3.06 4.79
C ILE A 52 1.24 -1.53 4.79
N ILE A 53 1.60 -0.91 3.66
CA ILE A 53 1.57 0.55 3.54
C ILE A 53 0.46 1.03 2.61
N ARG A 54 -0.27 2.06 3.03
CA ARG A 54 -1.25 2.76 2.19
C ARG A 54 -0.73 4.14 1.76
N CYS A 55 -0.91 4.48 0.48
CA CYS A 55 -0.57 5.79 -0.09
C CYS A 55 -1.80 6.40 -0.79
N THR A 56 -2.02 7.71 -0.64
CA THR A 56 -3.10 8.43 -1.35
C THR A 56 -2.78 8.58 -2.84
N VAL A 57 -3.76 8.40 -3.72
CA VAL A 57 -3.59 8.58 -5.17
C VAL A 57 -4.64 9.58 -5.66
N PRO A 58 -4.44 10.90 -5.44
CA PRO A 58 -5.41 11.92 -5.78
C PRO A 58 -5.38 12.34 -7.26
N ASN A 59 -4.30 12.03 -7.98
CA ASN A 59 -4.06 12.48 -9.36
C ASN A 59 -3.20 11.46 -10.14
N ARG A 60 -2.96 11.72 -11.43
CA ARG A 60 -2.22 10.80 -12.30
C ARG A 60 -0.73 10.77 -11.98
N GLU A 61 -0.18 11.88 -11.48
CA GLU A 61 1.21 12.02 -11.08
C GLU A 61 1.52 11.09 -9.89
N ALA A 62 0.65 11.08 -8.88
CA ALA A 62 0.72 10.15 -7.75
C ALA A 62 0.59 8.69 -8.21
N ALA A 63 -0.29 8.40 -9.16
CA ALA A 63 -0.44 7.04 -9.70
C ALA A 63 0.83 6.58 -10.43
N ALA A 64 1.45 7.46 -11.22
CA ALA A 64 2.71 7.17 -11.91
C ALA A 64 3.88 6.99 -10.93
N ALA A 65 3.91 7.75 -9.83
CA ALA A 65 4.93 7.68 -8.80
C ALA A 65 4.99 6.30 -8.10
N LEU A 66 3.86 5.57 -8.03
CA LEU A 66 3.79 4.23 -7.43
C LEU A 66 4.81 3.26 -8.04
N LYS A 67 5.09 3.38 -9.35
CA LYS A 67 6.04 2.52 -10.04
C LYS A 67 7.45 2.61 -9.47
N GLU A 68 7.88 3.81 -9.11
CA GLU A 68 9.21 4.02 -8.54
C GLU A 68 9.23 3.66 -7.07
N ILE A 69 8.18 4.03 -6.32
CA ILE A 69 8.03 3.66 -4.91
C ILE A 69 8.08 2.13 -4.75
N LYS A 70 7.33 1.38 -5.56
CA LYS A 70 7.23 -0.08 -5.46
C LYS A 70 8.57 -0.81 -5.67
N LYS A 71 9.49 -0.25 -6.47
CA LYS A 71 10.83 -0.83 -6.68
C LYS A 71 11.73 -0.71 -5.45
N GLN A 72 11.45 0.24 -4.57
CA GLN A 72 12.34 0.63 -3.48
C GLN A 72 11.79 0.28 -2.09
N ILE A 73 10.60 -0.31 -2.01
CA ILE A 73 9.99 -0.76 -0.76
C ILE A 73 9.92 -2.28 -0.71
N SER A 74 9.91 -2.84 0.50
CA SER A 74 9.86 -4.29 0.75
C SER A 74 8.51 -4.80 1.22
N ILE A 75 7.56 -3.92 1.54
CA ILE A 75 6.24 -4.28 2.05
C ILE A 75 5.13 -4.00 1.02
N PRO A 76 4.01 -4.75 1.04
CA PRO A 76 2.90 -4.53 0.11
C PRO A 76 2.31 -3.12 0.21
N LEU A 77 1.96 -2.55 -0.95
CA LEU A 77 1.38 -1.22 -1.11
C LEU A 77 -0.11 -1.29 -1.43
N VAL A 78 -0.89 -0.41 -0.80
CA VAL A 78 -2.32 -0.17 -1.05
C VAL A 78 -2.50 1.23 -1.62
N ALA A 79 -3.12 1.33 -2.80
CA ALA A 79 -3.53 2.60 -3.39
C ALA A 79 -4.88 3.05 -2.82
N ASP A 80 -4.93 4.26 -2.25
CA ASP A 80 -6.15 4.87 -1.71
C ASP A 80 -6.77 5.85 -2.71
N ILE A 81 -7.97 5.52 -3.19
CA ILE A 81 -8.63 6.18 -4.32
C ILE A 81 -10.06 6.51 -3.92
N HIS A 82 -10.40 7.79 -4.02
CA HIS A 82 -11.65 8.30 -3.48
C HIS A 82 -12.80 8.29 -4.50
N PHE A 83 -12.54 8.75 -5.73
CA PHE A 83 -13.64 9.06 -6.68
C PHE A 83 -13.40 8.60 -8.12
N ASP A 84 -12.18 8.73 -8.66
CA ASP A 84 -11.93 8.49 -10.09
C ASP A 84 -11.40 7.08 -10.37
N TYR A 85 -12.24 6.24 -10.99
CA TYR A 85 -11.87 4.88 -11.37
C TYR A 85 -10.66 4.81 -12.32
N ARG A 86 -10.40 5.87 -13.10
CA ARG A 86 -9.24 5.92 -14.01
C ARG A 86 -7.94 5.97 -13.23
N LEU A 87 -7.95 6.54 -12.02
CA LEU A 87 -6.81 6.48 -11.11
C LEU A 87 -6.61 5.07 -10.56
N ALA A 88 -7.67 4.28 -10.39
CA ALA A 88 -7.55 2.88 -9.97
C ALA A 88 -6.90 2.02 -11.05
N ILE A 89 -7.31 2.23 -12.29
CA ILE A 89 -6.67 1.57 -13.44
C ILE A 89 -5.19 2.01 -13.54
N ALA A 90 -4.92 3.31 -13.48
CA ALA A 90 -3.55 3.82 -13.55
C ALA A 90 -2.66 3.32 -12.40
N ALA A 91 -3.20 3.17 -11.19
CA ALA A 91 -2.47 2.62 -10.05
C ALA A 91 -2.13 1.13 -10.27
N MET A 92 -3.09 0.34 -10.76
CA MET A 92 -2.86 -1.08 -11.10
C MET A 92 -1.81 -1.26 -12.20
N GLU A 93 -1.78 -0.37 -13.21
CA GLU A 93 -0.77 -0.40 -14.27
C GLU A 93 0.65 -0.05 -13.79
N ASN A 94 0.76 0.73 -12.70
CA ASN A 94 2.03 1.22 -12.17
C ASN A 94 2.55 0.43 -10.97
N GLY A 95 1.80 -0.52 -10.42
CA GLY A 95 2.35 -1.32 -9.31
C GLY A 95 1.43 -2.34 -8.71
#